data_AF-A0A2P1PQK1-F1
#
_entry.id   AF-A0A2P1PQK1-F1
#
_cell.length_a   1.000
_cell.length_b   1.000
_cell.length_c   1.000
_cell.angle_alpha   90.00
_cell.angle_beta   90.00
_cell.angle_gamma   90.00
#
_symmetry.space_group_name_H-M   'P 1'
#
loop_
_entity.id
_entity.type
_entity.pdbx_description
1 polymer ?
#
loop_
_entity_poly.entity_id
_entity_poly.type
_entity_poly.pdbx_seq_one_letter_code
_entity_poly.pdbx_strand_id
1 'polypeptide(L)'
;MNTIRPLVLSLALVLAQTTAARSIALPAASDQDLTPTTLTASPANLAKAARLETLPVQFAWVLPPEQTLQAQSPYAAESREFWMRVSAAELQSGKRVQTSAPEALFRLSPIGTSKSAIDPLQVEITSGMGTFARGNGLKNAANAAELKAANAPFPSGTLAFQLKADVGQGAMQIRVAKAAQDYLLHVYEPNSSQTLSLKTDRITAVHGQTFKVIAAANDGGAVEAIGGFLSAPNGLERALDFKREGNQYVATVAHDGLAGEGEGLWEIHTFSSQGGIQRDAKTVIVSSVPRARLGGNLESLTGKKGALSVSVSIDVAAASRYELRGVLQGFDGKTVRVGAVASSAASLKPGSQALTLVFDAETIAKSGLQAPFSVRDLTLTDQATLAVQETRQQAIAL
;
A
#
# COMPACT_ATOMS: atom_id res chain seq x y z
N MET A 1 11.22 -94.56 -18.58
CA MET A 1 11.36 -93.67 -19.75
C MET A 1 10.28 -92.60 -19.69
N ASN A 2 10.74 -91.35 -19.73
CA ASN A 2 10.09 -90.08 -20.07
C ASN A 2 8.97 -89.50 -19.16
N THR A 3 9.48 -88.77 -18.17
CA THR A 3 8.95 -87.56 -17.54
C THR A 3 8.83 -86.37 -18.50
N ILE A 4 7.74 -85.59 -18.41
CA ILE A 4 7.76 -84.16 -18.78
C ILE A 4 6.95 -83.39 -17.72
N ARG A 5 7.64 -82.45 -17.03
CA ARG A 5 7.09 -81.47 -16.08
C ARG A 5 6.69 -80.19 -16.84
N PRO A 6 5.60 -79.50 -16.49
CA PRO A 6 5.36 -78.15 -16.99
C PRO A 6 6.14 -77.12 -16.18
N LEU A 7 6.83 -76.25 -16.90
CA LEU A 7 7.56 -75.08 -16.43
C LEU A 7 6.55 -73.93 -16.20
N VAL A 8 6.41 -73.46 -14.97
CA VAL A 8 5.63 -72.25 -14.65
C VAL A 8 6.58 -71.06 -14.80
N LEU A 9 6.34 -70.21 -15.80
CA LEU A 9 7.09 -68.98 -16.04
C LEU A 9 6.38 -67.81 -15.35
N SER A 10 6.94 -67.32 -14.25
CA SER A 10 6.47 -66.12 -13.55
C SER A 10 7.03 -64.87 -14.24
N LEU A 11 6.17 -64.12 -14.93
CA LEU A 11 6.54 -62.83 -15.53
C LEU A 11 6.37 -61.71 -14.48
N ALA A 12 7.47 -61.28 -13.87
CA ALA A 12 7.48 -60.11 -12.98
C ALA A 12 7.50 -58.83 -13.84
N LEU A 13 6.35 -58.16 -13.96
CA LEU A 13 6.24 -56.84 -14.58
C LEU A 13 6.69 -55.78 -13.56
N VAL A 14 7.94 -55.32 -13.64
CA VAL A 14 8.42 -54.16 -12.89
C VAL A 14 7.91 -52.91 -13.61
N LEU A 15 6.81 -52.32 -13.13
CA LEU A 15 6.42 -50.96 -13.52
C LEU A 15 7.40 -49.97 -12.88
N ALA A 16 8.44 -49.60 -13.62
CA ALA A 16 9.21 -48.41 -13.32
C ALA A 16 8.30 -47.19 -13.57
N GLN A 17 7.71 -46.64 -12.50
CA GLN A 17 7.07 -45.32 -12.58
C GLN A 17 8.17 -44.29 -12.78
N THR A 18 8.37 -43.86 -14.03
CA THR A 18 9.20 -42.69 -14.33
C THR A 18 8.48 -41.47 -13.78
N THR A 19 9.04 -40.83 -12.76
CA THR A 19 8.64 -39.50 -12.31
C THR A 19 8.92 -38.50 -13.44
N ALA A 20 7.92 -38.23 -14.27
CA ALA A 20 8.00 -37.25 -15.34
C ALA A 20 7.73 -35.86 -14.78
N ALA A 21 8.60 -34.90 -15.07
CA ALA A 21 8.33 -33.49 -14.81
C ALA A 21 7.17 -33.03 -15.71
N ARG A 22 6.21 -32.31 -15.14
CA ARG A 22 5.07 -31.75 -15.88
C ARG A 22 5.34 -30.29 -16.16
N SER A 23 5.44 -29.91 -17.43
CA SER A 23 5.50 -28.52 -17.86
C SER A 23 4.08 -27.93 -17.94
N ILE A 24 3.90 -26.75 -17.35
CA ILE A 24 2.62 -26.07 -17.20
C ILE A 24 2.83 -24.59 -17.55
N ALA A 25 1.95 -24.04 -18.39
CA ALA A 25 1.95 -22.61 -18.68
C ALA A 25 1.27 -21.84 -17.53
N LEU A 26 1.81 -20.68 -17.18
CA LEU A 26 1.14 -19.75 -16.28
C LEU A 26 -0.16 -19.26 -16.94
N PRO A 27 -1.26 -19.18 -16.19
CA PRO A 27 -2.49 -18.60 -16.70
C PRO A 27 -2.29 -17.13 -17.08
N ALA A 28 -3.18 -16.64 -17.93
CA ALA A 28 -3.26 -15.21 -18.24
C ALA A 28 -3.47 -14.41 -16.95
N ALA A 29 -2.83 -13.24 -16.89
CA ALA A 29 -2.97 -12.33 -15.76
C ALA A 29 -4.43 -11.88 -15.61
N SER A 30 -4.90 -11.82 -14.37
CA SER A 30 -6.18 -11.19 -14.01
C SER A 30 -5.98 -9.72 -13.66
N ASP A 31 -7.07 -8.95 -13.57
CA ASP A 31 -7.03 -7.54 -13.15
C ASP A 31 -6.51 -7.33 -11.70
N GLN A 32 -6.46 -8.40 -10.90
CA GLN A 32 -5.95 -8.38 -9.52
C GLN A 32 -4.46 -8.74 -9.44
N ASP A 33 -3.84 -9.12 -10.56
CA ASP A 33 -2.43 -9.45 -10.65
C ASP A 33 -1.60 -8.20 -10.90
N LEU A 34 -0.44 -8.14 -10.25
CA LEU A 34 0.57 -7.13 -10.54
C LEU A 34 1.53 -7.72 -11.56
N THR A 35 1.41 -7.34 -12.85
CA THR A 35 2.24 -7.97 -13.89
C THR A 35 3.01 -6.93 -14.69
N PRO A 36 4.34 -6.90 -14.60
CA PRO A 36 5.14 -5.93 -15.33
C PRO A 36 5.12 -6.21 -16.84
N THR A 37 4.86 -5.16 -17.62
CA THR A 37 4.84 -5.19 -19.09
C THR A 37 6.23 -4.94 -19.68
N THR A 38 7.08 -4.26 -18.93
CA THR A 38 8.47 -3.95 -19.27
C THR A 38 9.38 -4.28 -18.10
N LEU A 39 10.64 -4.59 -18.38
CA LEU A 39 11.67 -4.77 -17.37
C LEU A 39 12.77 -3.71 -17.51
N THR A 40 13.34 -3.32 -16.38
CA THR A 40 14.43 -2.35 -16.29
C THR A 40 15.76 -3.06 -16.03
N ALA A 41 16.75 -2.82 -16.90
CA ALA A 41 18.09 -3.41 -16.78
C ALA A 41 19.00 -2.69 -15.77
N SER A 42 18.59 -1.53 -15.27
CA SER A 42 19.34 -0.79 -14.25
C SER A 42 19.32 -1.52 -12.90
N PRO A 43 20.49 -1.68 -12.24
CA PRO A 43 20.55 -2.36 -10.95
C PRO A 43 19.77 -1.60 -9.87
N ALA A 44 19.43 -2.31 -8.80
CA ALA A 44 18.82 -1.71 -7.62
C ALA A 44 19.76 -0.69 -6.97
N ASN A 45 19.21 0.47 -6.60
CA ASN A 45 19.92 1.45 -5.77
C ASN A 45 19.90 0.98 -4.31
N LEU A 46 20.83 0.09 -3.97
CA LEU A 46 21.02 -0.36 -2.60
C LEU A 46 21.45 0.81 -1.71
N ALA A 47 20.85 0.92 -0.52
CA ALA A 47 21.40 1.77 0.53
C ALA A 47 22.84 1.33 0.82
N LYS A 48 23.77 2.28 1.02
CA LYS A 48 25.21 2.01 1.19
C LYS A 48 25.57 0.99 2.29
N ALA A 49 24.65 0.72 3.24
CA ALA A 49 24.85 -0.23 4.34
C ALA A 49 24.12 -1.58 4.14
N ALA A 50 23.37 -1.77 3.06
CA ALA A 50 22.64 -3.01 2.81
C ALA A 50 23.62 -4.15 2.49
N ARG A 51 23.61 -5.20 3.31
CA ARG A 51 24.28 -6.47 3.02
C ARG A 51 23.23 -7.50 2.66
N LEU A 52 23.22 -7.93 1.40
CA LEU A 52 22.35 -9.01 0.95
C LEU A 52 23.04 -10.36 1.19
N GLU A 53 22.27 -11.34 1.65
CA GLU A 53 22.69 -12.74 1.61
C GLU A 53 22.97 -13.15 0.16
N THR A 54 24.00 -13.94 -0.08
CA THR A 54 24.38 -14.36 -1.45
C THR A 54 24.04 -15.82 -1.73
N LEU A 55 23.90 -16.63 -0.69
CA LEU A 55 23.58 -18.05 -0.80
C LEU A 55 22.10 -18.26 -1.14
N PRO A 56 21.78 -19.27 -1.97
CA PRO A 56 20.40 -19.69 -2.17
C PRO A 56 19.77 -20.18 -0.86
N VAL A 57 18.52 -19.83 -0.64
CA VAL A 57 17.72 -20.28 0.52
C VAL A 57 16.38 -20.79 0.01
N GLN A 58 15.94 -21.92 0.57
CA GLN A 58 14.65 -22.54 0.31
C GLN A 58 14.07 -23.06 1.62
N PHE A 59 12.80 -22.78 1.88
CA PHE A 59 12.10 -23.33 3.04
C PHE A 59 10.60 -23.31 2.79
N ALA A 60 9.89 -24.17 3.52
CA ALA A 60 8.44 -24.18 3.56
C ALA A 60 7.95 -24.31 4.99
N TRP A 61 6.72 -23.85 5.22
CA TRP A 61 6.06 -23.98 6.51
C TRP A 61 4.56 -24.18 6.33
N VAL A 62 3.96 -24.83 7.33
CA VAL A 62 2.53 -25.15 7.35
C VAL A 62 1.71 -23.93 7.73
N LEU A 63 0.55 -23.77 7.09
CA LEU A 63 -0.46 -22.78 7.47
C LEU A 63 -1.53 -23.40 8.38
N PRO A 64 -2.11 -22.63 9.32
CA PRO A 64 -3.22 -23.09 10.13
C PRO A 64 -4.41 -23.61 9.29
N PRO A 65 -5.18 -24.61 9.78
CA PRO A 65 -6.35 -25.16 9.12
C PRO A 65 -7.40 -24.15 8.64
N GLU A 66 -7.58 -23.10 9.43
CA GLU A 66 -8.56 -22.03 9.25
C GLU A 66 -8.01 -20.84 8.45
N GLN A 67 -6.74 -20.89 8.02
CA GLN A 67 -6.14 -19.78 7.28
C GLN A 67 -6.88 -19.56 5.97
N THR A 68 -7.38 -18.33 5.79
CA THR A 68 -7.88 -17.84 4.51
C THR A 68 -6.86 -16.88 3.92
N LEU A 69 -6.71 -16.88 2.59
CA LEU A 69 -5.93 -15.87 1.89
C LEU A 69 -6.88 -14.75 1.50
N GLN A 70 -6.56 -13.54 1.95
CA GLN A 70 -7.28 -12.34 1.57
C GLN A 70 -6.39 -11.54 0.63
N ALA A 71 -6.94 -11.18 -0.53
CA ALA A 71 -6.29 -10.23 -1.43
C ALA A 71 -6.13 -8.90 -0.68
N GLN A 72 -4.92 -8.35 -0.70
CA GLN A 72 -4.71 -7.03 -0.12
C GLN A 72 -5.44 -5.99 -0.97
N SER A 73 -6.19 -5.11 -0.31
CA SER A 73 -6.87 -3.99 -0.95
C SER A 73 -6.06 -2.70 -0.74
N PRO A 74 -6.07 -1.77 -1.72
CA PRO A 74 -5.50 -0.44 -1.53
C PRO A 74 -6.08 0.25 -0.31
N TYR A 75 -5.23 0.98 0.42
CA TYR A 75 -5.69 1.80 1.54
C TYR A 75 -6.59 2.93 1.03
N ALA A 76 -7.77 3.06 1.64
CA ALA A 76 -8.69 4.16 1.41
C ALA A 76 -8.68 5.09 2.61
N ALA A 77 -8.17 6.29 2.41
CA ALA A 77 -8.23 7.36 3.40
C ALA A 77 -9.61 8.02 3.36
N GLU A 78 -10.12 8.43 4.51
CA GLU A 78 -11.30 9.31 4.65
C GLU A 78 -10.91 10.49 5.52
N SER A 79 -11.26 11.70 5.10
CA SER A 79 -10.87 12.94 5.78
C SER A 79 -12.06 13.85 6.07
N ARG A 80 -12.01 14.47 7.25
CA ARG A 80 -12.86 15.59 7.71
C ARG A 80 -12.01 16.81 8.07
N GLU A 81 -10.82 16.91 7.50
CA GLU A 81 -9.82 17.91 7.85
C GLU A 81 -9.22 18.58 6.64
N PHE A 82 -8.58 19.72 6.87
CA PHE A 82 -7.76 20.41 5.88
C PHE A 82 -6.66 21.21 6.57
N TRP A 83 -5.63 21.55 5.79
CA TRP A 83 -4.53 22.38 6.17
C TRP A 83 -4.40 23.57 5.24
N MET A 84 -4.02 24.72 5.78
CA MET A 84 -3.67 25.87 4.98
C MET A 84 -2.57 26.68 5.62
N ARG A 85 -1.69 27.24 4.80
CA ARG A 85 -0.77 28.28 5.24
C ARG A 85 -1.54 29.57 5.41
N VAL A 86 -1.31 30.25 6.53
CA VAL A 86 -1.89 31.55 6.83
C VAL A 86 -0.77 32.48 7.29
N SER A 87 -0.66 33.64 6.67
CA SER A 87 0.32 34.65 7.06
C SER A 87 -0.07 35.35 8.37
N ALA A 88 0.91 35.99 9.02
CA ALA A 88 0.66 36.84 10.17
C ALA A 88 -0.41 37.92 9.87
N ALA A 89 -0.30 38.58 8.71
CA ALA A 89 -1.19 39.66 8.30
C ALA A 89 -2.64 39.17 8.06
N GLU A 90 -2.82 37.99 7.47
CA GLU A 90 -4.14 37.38 7.32
C GLU A 90 -4.77 37.04 8.67
N LEU A 91 -3.99 36.49 9.62
CA LEU A 91 -4.51 36.23 10.97
C LEU A 91 -4.80 37.52 11.74
N GLN A 92 -4.01 38.59 11.57
CA GLN A 92 -4.25 39.87 12.24
C GLN A 92 -5.52 40.56 11.71
N SER A 93 -5.79 40.45 10.41
CA SER A 93 -6.97 41.03 9.75
C SER A 93 -8.23 40.17 9.87
N GLY A 94 -8.10 38.88 10.16
CA GLY A 94 -9.20 37.94 10.30
C GLY A 94 -9.25 36.97 9.13
N LYS A 95 -8.66 35.79 9.29
CA LYS A 95 -8.66 34.75 8.26
C LYS A 95 -10.04 34.11 8.16
N ARG A 96 -10.65 34.19 6.98
CA ARG A 96 -11.91 33.48 6.69
C ARG A 96 -11.68 31.98 6.62
N VAL A 97 -12.54 31.23 7.30
CA VAL A 97 -12.61 29.78 7.29
C VAL A 97 -14.08 29.37 7.19
N GLN A 98 -14.35 28.24 6.54
CA GLN A 98 -15.68 27.66 6.45
C GLN A 98 -15.68 26.31 7.19
N THR A 99 -16.63 26.10 8.09
CA THR A 99 -16.88 24.78 8.68
C THR A 99 -18.28 24.28 8.31
N SER A 100 -18.42 22.97 8.25
CA SER A 100 -19.63 22.21 7.96
C SER A 100 -20.36 21.74 9.21
N ALA A 101 -19.66 21.68 10.35
CA ALA A 101 -20.17 21.20 11.64
C ALA A 101 -19.71 22.08 12.82
N PRO A 102 -20.43 22.08 13.96
CA PRO A 102 -20.01 22.78 15.16
C PRO A 102 -18.84 22.05 15.83
N GLU A 103 -18.21 22.73 16.79
CA GLU A 103 -17.12 22.20 17.61
C GLU A 103 -15.90 21.71 16.81
N ALA A 104 -15.62 22.35 15.68
CA ALA A 104 -14.39 22.13 14.91
C ALA A 104 -13.15 22.40 15.77
N LEU A 105 -12.11 21.58 15.57
CA LEU A 105 -10.82 21.70 16.22
C LEU A 105 -9.85 22.45 15.31
N PHE A 106 -9.17 23.43 15.86
CA PHE A 106 -8.19 24.26 15.18
C PHE A 106 -6.83 24.06 15.82
N ARG A 107 -5.78 23.97 14.99
CA ARG A 107 -4.39 24.02 15.44
C ARG A 107 -3.62 24.99 14.58
N LEU A 108 -2.98 25.96 15.23
CA LEU A 108 -2.08 26.93 14.63
C LEU A 108 -0.66 26.55 15.02
N SER A 109 0.11 26.05 14.06
CA SER A 109 1.52 25.71 14.27
C SER A 109 2.41 26.70 13.51
N PRO A 110 3.42 27.30 14.16
CA PRO A 110 4.26 28.29 13.50
C PRO A 110 5.11 27.67 12.40
N ILE A 111 5.31 28.41 11.31
CA ILE A 111 6.20 28.07 10.21
C ILE A 111 7.49 28.89 10.35
N GLY A 112 8.64 28.22 10.26
CA GLY A 112 9.96 28.84 10.36
C GLY A 112 10.58 28.76 11.75
N THR A 113 11.57 29.62 12.02
CA THR A 113 12.40 29.56 13.23
C THR A 113 11.86 30.36 14.41
N SER A 114 10.97 31.32 14.15
CA SER A 114 10.29 32.09 15.19
C SER A 114 9.26 31.23 15.91
N LYS A 115 9.28 31.25 17.25
CA LYS A 115 8.47 30.40 18.12
C LYS A 115 7.50 31.20 18.98
N SER A 116 7.13 32.40 18.53
CA SER A 116 6.20 33.27 19.25
C SER A 116 4.88 32.54 19.47
N ALA A 117 4.59 32.25 20.74
CA ALA A 117 3.39 31.52 21.12
C ALA A 117 2.17 32.41 20.99
N ILE A 118 1.07 31.82 20.54
CA ILE A 118 -0.24 32.46 20.57
C ILE A 118 -0.87 32.18 21.93
N ASP A 119 -1.21 33.24 22.65
CA ASP A 119 -2.05 33.16 23.84
C ASP A 119 -3.52 32.96 23.40
N PRO A 120 -4.24 31.95 23.93
CA PRO A 120 -5.66 31.74 23.64
C PRO A 120 -6.52 32.99 23.84
N LEU A 121 -6.18 33.88 24.77
CA LEU A 121 -6.89 35.14 25.03
C LEU A 121 -6.71 36.18 23.92
N GLN A 122 -5.83 35.95 22.95
CA GLN A 122 -5.63 36.82 21.78
C GLN A 122 -6.45 36.37 20.57
N VAL A 123 -7.11 35.22 20.67
CA VAL A 123 -7.96 34.69 19.60
C VAL A 123 -9.35 35.33 19.71
N GLU A 124 -9.82 35.82 18.58
CA GLU A 124 -11.18 36.27 18.37
C GLU A 124 -11.79 35.49 17.22
N ILE A 125 -13.01 34.98 17.43
CA ILE A 125 -13.79 34.30 16.40
C ILE A 125 -15.01 35.16 16.09
N THR A 126 -15.23 35.50 14.83
CA THR A 126 -16.49 36.10 14.38
C THR A 126 -17.22 35.11 13.49
N SER A 127 -18.46 34.78 13.85
CA SER A 127 -19.34 33.88 13.07
C SER A 127 -20.73 34.51 12.90
N GLY A 128 -21.64 33.78 12.24
CA GLY A 128 -23.05 34.18 12.17
C GLY A 128 -23.74 34.29 13.54
N MET A 129 -23.15 33.71 14.59
CA MET A 129 -23.66 33.78 15.97
C MET A 129 -23.18 35.00 16.75
N GLY A 130 -22.21 35.75 16.20
CA GLY A 130 -21.63 36.94 16.83
C GLY A 130 -20.11 36.89 16.91
N THR A 131 -19.54 37.80 17.71
CA THR A 131 -18.09 37.90 17.93
C THR A 131 -17.73 37.40 19.33
N PHE A 132 -16.81 36.44 19.37
CA PHE A 132 -16.29 35.80 20.56
C PHE A 132 -14.85 36.24 20.78
N ALA A 133 -14.67 37.36 21.49
CA ALA A 133 -13.36 37.91 21.81
C ALA A 133 -12.72 37.25 23.04
N ARG A 134 -11.42 37.49 23.22
CA ARG A 134 -10.64 37.04 24.38
C ARG A 134 -10.71 35.53 24.65
N GLY A 135 -10.78 34.74 23.58
CA GLY A 135 -10.87 33.28 23.68
C GLY A 135 -12.23 32.75 24.17
N ASN A 136 -13.26 33.59 24.32
CA ASN A 136 -14.57 33.17 24.85
C ASN A 136 -15.24 32.07 24.02
N GLY A 137 -14.96 32.01 22.71
CA GLY A 137 -15.48 30.96 21.82
C GLY A 137 -14.68 29.65 21.85
N LEU A 138 -13.62 29.56 22.66
CA LEU A 138 -12.72 28.41 22.68
C LEU A 138 -13.04 27.45 23.83
N LYS A 139 -12.83 26.16 23.58
CA LYS A 139 -12.92 25.04 24.51
C LYS A 139 -11.64 24.22 24.38
N ASN A 140 -11.17 23.62 25.46
CA ASN A 140 -9.97 22.76 25.46
C ASN A 140 -8.75 23.41 24.78
N ALA A 141 -8.55 24.71 25.00
CA ALA A 141 -7.40 25.42 24.44
C ALA A 141 -6.12 24.96 25.14
N ALA A 142 -5.11 24.59 24.37
CA ALA A 142 -3.83 24.09 24.85
C ALA A 142 -2.66 24.63 24.02
N ASN A 143 -1.61 25.07 24.70
CA ASN A 143 -0.35 25.46 24.09
C ASN A 143 0.58 24.25 23.87
N ALA A 144 1.70 24.47 23.16
CA ALA A 144 2.67 23.41 22.86
C ALA A 144 3.22 22.65 24.10
N ALA A 145 3.36 23.30 25.25
CA ALA A 145 3.86 22.65 26.47
C ALA A 145 2.80 21.74 27.10
N GLU A 146 1.55 22.19 27.13
CA GLU A 146 0.40 21.40 27.60
C GLU A 146 0.15 20.19 26.68
N LEU A 147 0.22 20.39 25.36
CA LEU A 147 0.10 19.31 24.38
C LEU A 147 1.24 18.28 24.54
N LYS A 148 2.47 18.74 24.77
CA LYS A 148 3.60 17.84 25.05
C LYS A 148 3.40 17.04 26.34
N ALA A 149 2.85 17.66 27.39
CA ALA A 149 2.52 16.96 28.63
C ALA A 149 1.45 15.88 28.43
N ALA A 150 0.59 16.02 27.42
CA ALA A 150 -0.40 15.04 26.98
C ALA A 150 0.14 14.04 25.93
N ASN A 151 1.46 13.91 25.77
CA ASN A 151 2.12 13.02 24.80
C ASN A 151 1.79 13.33 23.32
N ALA A 152 1.45 14.59 23.02
CA ALA A 152 1.26 15.11 21.67
C ALA A 152 2.31 16.21 21.37
N PRO A 153 3.57 15.85 21.06
CA PRO A 153 4.62 16.82 20.85
C PRO A 153 4.40 17.61 19.56
N PHE A 154 4.16 18.91 19.69
CA PHE A 154 4.09 19.85 18.58
C PHE A 154 5.21 20.89 18.65
N PRO A 155 5.52 21.58 17.53
CA PRO A 155 6.47 22.69 17.53
C PRO A 155 6.12 23.73 18.60
N SER A 156 7.14 24.27 19.28
CA SER A 156 6.97 25.38 20.23
C SER A 156 6.22 26.54 19.57
N GLY A 157 5.33 27.18 20.32
CA GLY A 157 4.47 28.25 19.80
C GLY A 157 3.17 27.76 19.16
N THR A 158 2.94 26.46 19.09
CA THR A 158 1.65 25.88 18.69
C THR A 158 0.55 26.23 19.69
N LEU A 159 -0.62 26.56 19.17
CA LEU A 159 -1.88 26.66 19.89
C LEU A 159 -2.90 25.71 19.24
N ALA A 160 -3.56 24.87 20.04
CA ALA A 160 -4.70 24.08 19.61
C ALA A 160 -5.93 24.43 20.46
N PHE A 161 -7.12 24.42 19.86
CA PHE A 161 -8.38 24.63 20.57
C PHE A 161 -9.54 24.00 19.81
N GLN A 162 -10.61 23.67 20.53
CA GLN A 162 -11.91 23.34 19.95
C GLN A 162 -12.81 24.57 20.01
N LEU A 163 -13.68 24.78 19.03
CA LEU A 163 -14.74 25.79 19.17
C LEU A 163 -15.79 25.30 20.16
N LYS A 164 -16.37 26.21 20.94
CA LYS A 164 -17.60 25.93 21.69
C LYS A 164 -18.77 25.77 20.72
N ALA A 165 -19.79 25.01 21.12
CA ALA A 165 -20.96 24.74 20.28
C ALA A 165 -21.76 26.03 19.93
N ASP A 166 -21.77 27.03 20.82
CA ASP A 166 -22.45 28.32 20.64
C ASP A 166 -21.82 29.21 19.56
N VAL A 167 -20.56 28.95 19.18
CA VAL A 167 -19.91 29.58 18.01
C VAL A 167 -20.59 29.16 16.70
N GLY A 168 -21.22 27.98 16.68
CA GLY A 168 -21.92 27.42 15.53
C GLY A 168 -20.98 26.84 14.47
N GLN A 169 -21.47 26.83 13.23
CA GLN A 169 -20.77 26.34 12.03
C GLN A 169 -20.93 27.35 10.88
N GLY A 170 -20.25 27.11 9.78
CA GLY A 170 -20.38 27.90 8.55
C GLY A 170 -19.21 28.87 8.36
N ALA A 171 -19.49 30.02 7.74
CA ALA A 171 -18.49 31.03 7.49
C ALA A 171 -18.10 31.72 8.80
N MET A 172 -16.80 31.73 9.10
CA MET A 172 -16.23 32.40 10.28
C MET A 172 -14.92 33.10 9.94
N GLN A 173 -14.54 34.05 10.78
CA GLN A 173 -13.25 34.72 10.75
C GLN A 173 -12.48 34.41 12.03
N ILE A 174 -11.22 34.01 11.88
CA ILE A 174 -10.29 33.76 12.97
C ILE A 174 -9.28 34.88 12.97
N ARG A 175 -9.28 35.67 14.05
CA ARG A 175 -8.37 36.80 14.22
C ARG A 175 -7.45 36.58 15.40
N VAL A 176 -6.16 36.80 15.20
CA VAL A 176 -5.12 36.75 16.24
C VAL A 176 -4.34 38.06 16.18
N ALA A 177 -4.69 39.01 17.03
CA ALA A 177 -4.22 40.39 16.92
C ALA A 177 -2.69 40.55 17.00
N LYS A 178 -2.00 39.64 17.68
CA LYS A 178 -0.53 39.64 17.82
C LYS A 178 0.14 38.46 17.11
N ALA A 179 -0.49 37.92 16.05
CA ALA A 179 0.18 36.94 15.19
C ALA A 179 1.49 37.55 14.67
N ALA A 180 2.60 36.83 14.84
CA ALA A 180 3.95 37.38 14.65
C ALA A 180 4.74 36.71 13.52
N GLN A 181 4.22 35.60 12.98
CA GLN A 181 4.84 34.86 11.87
C GLN A 181 3.75 34.17 11.02
N ASP A 182 4.18 33.39 10.04
CA ASP A 182 3.28 32.51 9.30
C ASP A 182 2.94 31.28 10.14
N TYR A 183 1.75 30.74 9.93
CA TYR A 183 1.23 29.57 10.61
C TYR A 183 0.69 28.55 9.60
N LEU A 184 0.85 27.28 9.92
CA LEU A 184 0.05 26.20 9.37
C LEU A 184 -1.21 26.10 10.22
N LEU A 185 -2.34 26.48 9.64
CA LEU A 185 -3.65 26.24 10.22
C LEU A 185 -4.13 24.85 9.81
N HIS A 186 -4.41 24.01 10.80
CA HIS A 186 -5.10 22.73 10.64
C HIS A 186 -6.50 22.87 11.22
N VAL A 187 -7.50 22.40 10.49
CA VAL A 187 -8.89 22.35 10.93
C VAL A 187 -9.38 20.92 10.81
N TYR A 188 -9.93 20.37 11.89
CA TYR A 188 -10.56 19.04 11.92
C TYR A 188 -12.00 19.16 12.42
N GLU A 189 -12.94 18.59 11.67
CA GLU A 189 -14.38 18.64 11.97
C GLU A 189 -14.89 17.25 12.40
N PRO A 190 -14.76 16.85 13.67
CA PRO A 190 -15.13 15.50 14.11
C PRO A 190 -16.60 15.15 13.87
N ASN A 191 -17.47 16.17 13.86
CA ASN A 191 -18.93 16.03 13.71
C ASN A 191 -19.41 16.28 12.26
N SER A 192 -18.50 16.45 11.30
CA SER A 192 -18.86 16.68 9.90
C SER A 192 -19.37 15.41 9.23
N SER A 193 -20.53 15.48 8.57
CA SER A 193 -20.95 14.45 7.62
C SER A 193 -20.22 14.56 6.29
N GLN A 194 -19.66 15.72 5.95
CA GLN A 194 -18.92 15.94 4.71
C GLN A 194 -17.50 15.38 4.82
N THR A 195 -17.15 14.44 3.95
CA THR A 195 -15.83 13.80 3.91
C THR A 195 -15.23 13.82 2.51
N LEU A 196 -13.91 13.71 2.44
CA LEU A 196 -13.19 13.37 1.21
C LEU A 196 -12.54 12.01 1.40
N SER A 197 -12.87 11.07 0.52
CA SER A 197 -12.17 9.80 0.42
C SER A 197 -11.10 9.87 -0.67
N LEU A 198 -9.98 9.16 -0.44
CA LEU A 198 -8.86 9.07 -1.39
C LEU A 198 -8.27 7.66 -1.36
N LYS A 199 -8.17 7.03 -2.52
CA LYS A 199 -7.56 5.71 -2.69
C LYS A 199 -6.87 5.59 -4.05
N THR A 200 -6.18 4.48 -4.24
CA THR A 200 -5.66 4.06 -5.55
C THR A 200 -6.41 2.82 -6.03
N ASP A 201 -6.30 2.52 -7.33
CA ASP A 201 -6.82 1.26 -7.90
C ASP A 201 -5.95 0.04 -7.57
N ARG A 202 -4.73 0.27 -7.06
CA ARG A 202 -3.74 -0.76 -6.72
C ARG A 202 -2.81 -0.33 -5.59
N ILE A 203 -2.19 -1.30 -4.93
CA ILE A 203 -1.21 -1.05 -3.84
C ILE A 203 0.17 -0.70 -4.40
N THR A 204 0.51 -1.22 -5.59
CA THR A 204 1.81 -1.04 -6.23
C THR A 204 1.67 -0.42 -7.61
N ALA A 205 2.30 0.73 -7.82
CA ALA A 205 2.55 1.30 -9.13
C ALA A 205 3.80 0.65 -9.74
N VAL A 206 3.66 0.09 -10.93
CA VAL A 206 4.77 -0.56 -11.66
C VAL A 206 5.32 0.40 -12.69
N HIS A 207 6.63 0.57 -12.70
CA HIS A 207 7.28 1.47 -13.66
C HIS A 207 6.97 1.05 -15.11
N GLY A 208 6.62 2.03 -15.95
CA GLY A 208 6.19 1.85 -17.32
C GLY A 208 4.68 1.59 -17.47
N GLN A 209 3.91 1.65 -16.38
CA GLN A 209 2.46 1.44 -16.39
C GLN A 209 1.70 2.64 -15.84
N THR A 210 0.38 2.62 -15.99
CA THR A 210 -0.51 3.61 -15.39
C THR A 210 -1.21 3.04 -14.16
N PHE A 211 -1.50 3.90 -13.19
CA PHE A 211 -2.44 3.62 -12.10
C PHE A 211 -3.43 4.77 -11.95
N LYS A 212 -4.51 4.54 -11.20
CA LYS A 212 -5.54 5.55 -10.95
C LYS A 212 -5.50 5.99 -9.49
N VAL A 213 -5.57 7.30 -9.29
CA VAL A 213 -5.89 7.93 -8.01
C VAL A 213 -7.36 8.33 -8.04
N ILE A 214 -8.12 7.89 -7.05
CA ILE A 214 -9.57 8.01 -7.02
C ILE A 214 -9.94 8.78 -5.75
N ALA A 215 -10.55 9.94 -5.94
CA ALA A 215 -11.09 10.77 -4.88
C ALA A 215 -12.62 10.83 -4.99
N ALA A 216 -13.31 10.88 -3.86
CA ALA A 216 -14.77 11.05 -3.84
C ALA A 216 -15.21 11.78 -2.58
N ALA A 217 -16.10 12.76 -2.75
CA ALA A 217 -16.90 13.27 -1.65
C ALA A 217 -17.90 12.19 -1.18
N ASN A 218 -18.29 12.19 0.09
CA ASN A 218 -19.37 11.32 0.56
C ASN A 218 -20.65 11.58 -0.25
N ASP A 219 -21.47 10.53 -0.39
CA ASP A 219 -22.76 10.55 -1.08
C ASP A 219 -22.70 11.02 -2.55
N GLY A 220 -21.50 11.05 -3.16
CA GLY A 220 -21.29 11.55 -4.52
C GLY A 220 -21.50 13.07 -4.64
N GLY A 221 -21.33 13.81 -3.54
CA GLY A 221 -21.44 15.26 -3.50
C GLY A 221 -20.58 15.95 -4.57
N ALA A 222 -21.09 17.05 -5.11
CA ALA A 222 -20.35 17.83 -6.11
C ALA A 222 -19.15 18.52 -5.44
N VAL A 223 -17.97 18.32 -6.02
CA VAL A 223 -16.75 19.03 -5.66
C VAL A 223 -16.56 20.18 -6.66
N GLU A 224 -16.43 21.40 -6.14
CA GLU A 224 -16.28 22.63 -6.92
C GLU A 224 -14.88 22.73 -7.55
N ALA A 225 -13.87 22.35 -6.77
CA ALA A 225 -12.48 22.30 -7.18
C ALA A 225 -11.77 21.14 -6.50
N ILE A 226 -10.95 20.41 -7.25
CA ILE A 226 -10.11 19.34 -6.73
C ILE A 226 -8.75 19.40 -7.40
N GLY A 227 -7.71 19.18 -6.63
CA GLY A 227 -6.35 19.05 -7.13
C GLY A 227 -5.53 18.21 -6.17
N GLY A 228 -4.29 17.94 -6.54
CA GLY A 228 -3.41 17.15 -5.70
C GLY A 228 -2.03 17.04 -6.27
N PHE A 229 -1.19 16.32 -5.54
CA PHE A 229 0.15 15.97 -5.98
C PHE A 229 0.50 14.57 -5.50
N LEU A 230 1.41 13.97 -6.25
CA LEU A 230 2.10 12.73 -5.94
C LEU A 230 3.55 13.10 -5.59
N SER A 231 3.99 12.77 -4.39
CA SER A 231 5.34 13.05 -3.89
C SER A 231 6.16 11.77 -3.79
N ALA A 232 7.33 11.79 -4.44
CA ALA A 232 8.33 10.73 -4.34
C ALA A 232 9.12 10.84 -3.02
N PRO A 233 9.79 9.76 -2.56
CA PRO A 233 10.61 9.78 -1.33
C PRO A 233 11.71 10.84 -1.29
N ASN A 234 12.17 11.29 -2.45
CA ASN A 234 13.19 12.34 -2.57
C ASN A 234 12.62 13.77 -2.50
N GLY A 235 11.30 13.92 -2.35
CA GLY A 235 10.59 15.21 -2.30
C GLY A 235 10.23 15.81 -3.66
N LEU A 236 10.48 15.12 -4.78
CA LEU A 236 9.94 15.54 -6.08
C LEU A 236 8.42 15.34 -6.09
N GLU A 237 7.72 16.35 -6.60
CA GLU A 237 6.25 16.36 -6.65
C GLU A 237 5.75 16.48 -8.09
N ARG A 238 4.70 15.72 -8.40
CA ARG A 238 3.98 15.77 -9.67
C ARG A 238 2.51 16.12 -9.40
N ALA A 239 2.00 17.16 -10.05
CA ALA A 239 0.59 17.53 -9.94
C ALA A 239 -0.33 16.44 -10.51
N LEU A 240 -1.49 16.26 -9.89
CA LEU A 240 -2.54 15.33 -10.30
C LEU A 240 -3.66 16.07 -11.03
N ASP A 241 -3.98 15.62 -12.24
CA ASP A 241 -5.12 16.12 -13.03
C ASP A 241 -6.34 15.23 -12.82
N PHE A 242 -7.24 15.67 -11.94
CA PHE A 242 -8.45 14.93 -11.59
C PHE A 242 -9.59 15.26 -12.57
N LYS A 243 -10.18 14.21 -13.16
CA LYS A 243 -11.35 14.32 -14.03
C LYS A 243 -12.55 13.66 -13.39
N ARG A 244 -13.73 14.28 -13.53
CA ARG A 244 -14.96 13.70 -12.99
C ARG A 244 -15.38 12.48 -13.79
N GLU A 245 -15.54 11.34 -13.11
CA GLU A 245 -16.04 10.07 -13.64
C GLU A 245 -17.23 9.62 -12.76
N GLY A 246 -18.45 9.93 -13.20
CA GLY A 246 -19.67 9.69 -12.41
C GLY A 246 -19.66 10.49 -11.08
N ASN A 247 -19.67 9.75 -9.96
CA ASN A 247 -19.65 10.31 -8.59
C ASN A 247 -18.23 10.42 -8.01
N GLN A 248 -17.20 10.15 -8.82
CA GLN A 248 -15.81 10.18 -8.39
C GLN A 248 -14.99 11.14 -9.24
N TYR A 249 -13.79 11.44 -8.76
CA TYR A 249 -12.78 12.21 -9.45
C TYR A 249 -11.55 11.32 -9.58
N VAL A 250 -11.09 11.13 -10.81
CA VAL A 250 -10.04 10.18 -11.15
C VAL A 250 -8.88 10.91 -11.81
N ALA A 251 -7.69 10.76 -11.26
CA ALA A 251 -6.44 11.13 -11.91
C ALA A 251 -5.75 9.85 -12.41
N THR A 252 -5.50 9.76 -13.72
CA THR A 252 -4.72 8.66 -14.29
C THR A 252 -3.26 9.09 -14.34
N VAL A 253 -2.40 8.34 -13.66
CA VAL A 253 -0.98 8.66 -13.52
C VAL A 253 -0.16 7.66 -14.31
N ALA A 254 0.60 8.13 -15.29
CA ALA A 254 1.68 7.35 -15.88
C ALA A 254 2.81 7.26 -14.86
N HIS A 255 3.10 6.05 -14.38
CA HIS A 255 4.22 5.78 -13.49
C HIS A 255 5.43 5.40 -14.34
N ASP A 256 6.03 6.42 -14.94
CA ASP A 256 7.15 6.35 -15.86
C ASP A 256 8.48 6.68 -15.18
N GLY A 257 8.54 6.59 -13.84
CA GLY A 257 9.59 7.11 -12.97
C GLY A 257 11.00 7.08 -13.58
N LEU A 258 11.38 8.17 -14.26
CA LEU A 258 12.68 8.35 -14.89
C LEU A 258 13.53 9.30 -14.04
N ALA A 259 14.74 8.85 -13.74
CA ALA A 259 15.83 9.54 -13.06
C ALA A 259 15.45 10.29 -11.76
N GLY A 260 15.40 9.56 -10.65
CA GLY A 260 15.51 10.13 -9.31
C GLY A 260 14.29 9.90 -8.41
N GLU A 261 13.09 9.69 -8.97
CA GLU A 261 11.86 9.51 -8.19
C GLU A 261 11.81 8.16 -7.44
N GLY A 262 12.50 7.12 -7.93
CA GLY A 262 12.87 5.92 -7.18
C GLY A 262 11.75 4.95 -6.76
N GLU A 263 12.17 3.77 -6.29
CA GLU A 263 11.31 2.81 -5.60
C GLU A 263 10.97 3.28 -4.19
N GLY A 264 9.92 2.71 -3.60
CA GLY A 264 9.56 2.93 -2.20
C GLY A 264 8.14 3.46 -2.02
N LEU A 265 7.85 4.03 -0.86
CA LEU A 265 6.53 4.57 -0.55
C LEU A 265 6.40 5.99 -1.08
N TRP A 266 5.47 6.18 -2.00
CA TRP A 266 5.12 7.48 -2.53
C TRP A 266 3.85 7.97 -1.86
N GLU A 267 3.79 9.28 -1.61
CA GLU A 267 2.68 9.92 -0.94
C GLU A 267 1.76 10.59 -1.96
N ILE A 268 0.45 10.44 -1.78
CA ILE A 268 -0.57 11.10 -2.59
C ILE A 268 -1.32 12.03 -1.68
N HIS A 269 -1.35 13.32 -2.02
CA HIS A 269 -2.12 14.33 -1.32
C HIS A 269 -3.14 14.94 -2.28
N THR A 270 -4.38 15.08 -1.83
CA THR A 270 -5.47 15.70 -2.59
C THR A 270 -6.17 16.71 -1.72
N PHE A 271 -6.48 17.86 -2.31
CA PHE A 271 -7.22 18.96 -1.70
C PHE A 271 -8.48 19.23 -2.52
N SER A 272 -9.59 19.52 -1.85
CA SER A 272 -10.88 19.73 -2.49
C SER A 272 -11.69 20.82 -1.81
N SER A 273 -12.59 21.45 -2.56
CA SER A 273 -13.61 22.36 -2.05
C SER A 273 -15.01 21.85 -2.37
N GLN A 274 -15.83 21.69 -1.34
CA GLN A 274 -17.20 21.16 -1.39
C GLN A 274 -18.15 22.19 -0.79
N GLY A 275 -18.87 22.97 -1.60
CA GLY A 275 -19.70 24.06 -1.07
C GLY A 275 -18.89 25.11 -0.30
N GLY A 276 -17.68 25.43 -0.77
CA GLY A 276 -16.72 26.29 -0.07
C GLY A 276 -16.00 25.67 1.14
N ILE A 277 -16.34 24.44 1.54
CA ILE A 277 -15.69 23.74 2.66
C ILE A 277 -14.46 22.98 2.12
N GLN A 278 -13.30 23.19 2.73
CA GLN A 278 -12.06 22.54 2.32
C GLN A 278 -11.94 21.13 2.92
N ARG A 279 -11.39 20.19 2.16
CA ARG A 279 -11.02 18.85 2.62
C ARG A 279 -9.72 18.41 1.97
N ASP A 280 -8.81 17.91 2.79
CA ASP A 280 -7.53 17.35 2.36
C ASP A 280 -7.46 15.88 2.75
N ALA A 281 -7.09 15.01 1.83
CA ALA A 281 -6.92 13.57 2.07
C ALA A 281 -5.55 13.11 1.61
N LYS A 282 -4.95 12.18 2.36
CA LYS A 282 -3.64 11.61 2.07
C LYS A 282 -3.71 10.09 2.03
N THR A 283 -3.10 9.49 1.01
CA THR A 283 -2.87 8.05 0.92
C THR A 283 -1.44 7.77 0.43
N VAL A 284 -1.08 6.50 0.31
CA VAL A 284 0.25 6.07 -0.15
C VAL A 284 0.13 4.99 -1.21
N ILE A 285 1.13 4.91 -2.07
CA ILE A 285 1.30 3.82 -3.05
C ILE A 285 2.76 3.35 -3.06
N VAL A 286 2.98 2.06 -3.25
CA VAL A 286 4.33 1.50 -3.43
C VAL A 286 4.76 1.72 -4.88
N SER A 287 5.90 2.36 -5.10
CA SER A 287 6.57 2.43 -6.40
C SER A 287 7.52 1.24 -6.56
N SER A 288 7.36 0.49 -7.64
CA SER A 288 8.18 -0.68 -8.00
C SER A 288 8.81 -0.51 -9.37
N VAL A 289 10.11 -0.73 -9.46
CA VAL A 289 10.86 -0.79 -10.72
C VAL A 289 11.09 -2.26 -11.05
N PRO A 290 10.37 -2.82 -12.04
CA PRO A 290 10.42 -4.24 -12.33
C PRO A 290 11.75 -4.61 -13.00
N ARG A 291 12.60 -5.36 -12.30
CA ARG A 291 13.88 -5.90 -12.81
C ARG A 291 13.80 -7.37 -13.16
N ALA A 292 12.74 -8.04 -12.72
CA ALA A 292 12.44 -9.41 -13.09
C ALA A 292 10.92 -9.63 -13.15
N ARG A 293 10.51 -10.69 -13.82
CA ARG A 293 9.12 -11.15 -13.93
C ARG A 293 9.06 -12.67 -14.04
N LEU A 294 7.89 -13.27 -13.85
CA LEU A 294 7.71 -14.69 -14.11
C LEU A 294 7.75 -14.97 -15.62
N GLY A 295 8.54 -15.96 -16.04
CA GLY A 295 8.84 -16.31 -17.43
C GLY A 295 7.76 -17.14 -18.14
N GLY A 296 6.54 -17.19 -17.60
CA GLY A 296 5.38 -17.81 -18.25
C GLY A 296 5.24 -19.33 -18.13
N ASN A 297 6.25 -20.04 -17.65
CA ASN A 297 6.22 -21.50 -17.50
C ASN A 297 6.65 -21.94 -16.09
N LEU A 298 6.13 -23.09 -15.68
CA LEU A 298 6.57 -23.82 -14.50
C LEU A 298 6.67 -25.32 -14.76
N GLU A 299 7.57 -25.96 -14.03
CA GLU A 299 7.76 -27.40 -14.04
C GLU A 299 7.48 -27.96 -12.64
N SER A 300 6.55 -28.90 -12.57
CA SER A 300 6.20 -29.62 -11.35
C SER A 300 6.86 -30.99 -11.34
N LEU A 301 7.49 -31.35 -10.22
CA LEU A 301 8.05 -32.67 -9.98
C LEU A 301 7.60 -33.18 -8.61
N THR A 302 6.92 -34.33 -8.61
CA THR A 302 6.66 -35.08 -7.38
C THR A 302 7.84 -35.98 -7.07
N GLY A 303 8.53 -35.68 -5.97
CA GLY A 303 9.65 -36.44 -5.46
C GLY A 303 9.23 -37.70 -4.72
N LYS A 304 10.23 -38.51 -4.34
CA LYS A 304 10.04 -39.68 -3.48
C LYS A 304 9.44 -39.25 -2.14
N LYS A 305 8.56 -40.09 -1.56
CA LYS A 305 7.86 -39.85 -0.29
C LYS A 305 6.89 -38.65 -0.30
N GLY A 306 6.43 -38.21 -1.47
CA GLY A 306 5.37 -37.21 -1.58
C GLY A 306 5.82 -35.76 -1.49
N ALA A 307 7.13 -35.48 -1.51
CA ALA A 307 7.66 -34.12 -1.66
C ALA A 307 7.25 -33.54 -3.03
N LEU A 308 7.07 -32.22 -3.09
CA LEU A 308 6.67 -31.52 -4.30
C LEU A 308 7.63 -30.36 -4.56
N SER A 309 8.19 -30.33 -5.76
CA SER A 309 9.03 -29.22 -6.23
C SER A 309 8.37 -28.54 -7.43
N VAL A 310 8.29 -27.21 -7.38
CA VAL A 310 7.74 -26.38 -8.46
C VAL A 310 8.81 -25.39 -8.88
N SER A 311 9.43 -25.65 -10.02
CA SER A 311 10.41 -24.75 -10.64
C SER A 311 9.66 -23.73 -11.50
N VAL A 312 9.85 -22.44 -11.23
CA VAL A 312 9.20 -21.35 -11.97
C VAL A 312 10.26 -20.59 -12.73
N SER A 313 10.09 -20.44 -14.05
CA SER A 313 10.97 -19.63 -14.88
C SER A 313 10.85 -18.16 -14.50
N ILE A 314 11.97 -17.44 -14.49
CA ILE A 314 12.06 -16.01 -14.16
C ILE A 314 12.84 -15.31 -15.27
N ASP A 315 12.23 -14.30 -15.91
CA ASP A 315 12.93 -13.40 -16.82
C ASP A 315 13.59 -12.30 -15.99
N VAL A 316 14.91 -12.17 -16.07
CA VAL A 316 15.68 -11.19 -15.28
C VAL A 316 16.35 -10.17 -16.21
N ALA A 317 16.11 -8.89 -15.99
CA ALA A 317 16.77 -7.80 -16.73
C ALA A 317 17.98 -7.22 -15.98
N ALA A 318 17.96 -7.21 -14.64
CA ALA A 318 19.08 -6.73 -13.83
C ALA A 318 19.47 -7.74 -12.75
N ALA A 319 20.77 -7.85 -12.47
CA ALA A 319 21.24 -8.72 -11.40
C ALA A 319 20.72 -8.22 -10.04
N SER A 320 20.11 -9.12 -9.26
CA SER A 320 19.71 -8.86 -7.87
C SER A 320 19.50 -10.18 -7.13
N ARG A 321 19.13 -10.08 -5.86
CA ARG A 321 18.60 -11.21 -5.09
C ARG A 321 17.08 -11.19 -5.15
N TYR A 322 16.51 -12.20 -5.77
CA TYR A 322 15.07 -12.33 -5.92
C TYR A 322 14.54 -13.42 -5.00
N GLU A 323 13.33 -13.19 -4.47
CA GLU A 323 12.56 -14.18 -3.73
C GLU A 323 11.28 -14.49 -4.49
N LEU A 324 11.01 -15.78 -4.68
CA LEU A 324 9.74 -16.31 -5.11
C LEU A 324 9.05 -16.94 -3.92
N ARG A 325 7.79 -16.56 -3.69
CA ARG A 325 6.91 -17.17 -2.69
C ARG A 325 5.68 -17.73 -3.38
N GLY A 326 5.13 -18.82 -2.87
CA GLY A 326 3.86 -19.39 -3.35
C GLY A 326 3.15 -20.18 -2.26
N VAL A 327 1.83 -20.29 -2.38
CA VAL A 327 0.98 -21.00 -1.42
C VAL A 327 0.45 -22.30 -2.03
N LEU A 328 0.69 -23.41 -1.34
CA LEU A 328 0.19 -24.72 -1.71
C LEU A 328 -1.26 -24.88 -1.27
N GLN A 329 -2.09 -25.33 -2.20
CA GLN A 329 -3.45 -25.79 -1.98
C GLN A 329 -3.59 -27.27 -2.33
N GLY A 330 -4.50 -27.93 -1.64
CA GLY A 330 -4.88 -29.32 -1.90
C GLY A 330 -6.16 -29.66 -1.16
N PHE A 331 -6.56 -30.92 -1.23
CA PHE A 331 -7.74 -31.42 -0.52
C PHE A 331 -7.40 -31.77 0.93
N ASP A 332 -8.29 -31.43 1.86
CA ASP A 332 -8.24 -31.93 3.25
C ASP A 332 -9.10 -33.20 3.47
N GLY A 333 -9.48 -33.85 2.36
CA GLY A 333 -10.41 -34.98 2.32
C GLY A 333 -11.84 -34.60 1.91
N LYS A 334 -12.23 -33.32 1.96
CA LYS A 334 -13.55 -32.86 1.51
C LYS A 334 -13.51 -31.59 0.66
N THR A 335 -12.65 -30.64 1.03
CA THR A 335 -12.60 -29.32 0.41
C THR A 335 -11.18 -28.93 0.03
N VAL A 336 -11.05 -28.04 -0.96
CA VAL A 336 -9.76 -27.43 -1.29
C VAL A 336 -9.45 -26.34 -0.29
N ARG A 337 -8.28 -26.41 0.35
CA ARG A 337 -7.78 -25.38 1.26
C ARG A 337 -6.30 -25.12 1.08
N VAL A 338 -5.81 -24.00 1.60
CA VAL A 338 -4.38 -23.69 1.70
C VAL A 338 -3.77 -24.48 2.86
N GLY A 339 -2.55 -24.98 2.71
CA GLY A 339 -1.94 -25.80 3.77
C GLY A 339 -0.47 -25.53 4.02
N ALA A 340 0.24 -24.96 3.05
CA ALA A 340 1.64 -24.62 3.23
C ALA A 340 2.04 -23.42 2.36
N VAL A 341 3.12 -22.77 2.75
CA VAL A 341 3.80 -21.73 1.97
C VAL A 341 5.23 -22.17 1.76
N ALA A 342 5.75 -21.96 0.55
CA ALA A 342 7.17 -22.10 0.26
C ALA A 342 7.75 -20.75 -0.16
N SER A 343 9.01 -20.53 0.20
CA SER A 343 9.84 -19.42 -0.27
C SER A 343 11.15 -19.96 -0.83
N SER A 344 11.60 -19.37 -1.93
CA SER A 344 12.91 -19.60 -2.52
C SER A 344 13.55 -18.26 -2.88
N ALA A 345 14.76 -18.02 -2.39
CA ALA A 345 15.50 -16.81 -2.69
C ALA A 345 16.92 -17.13 -3.18
N ALA A 346 17.36 -16.45 -4.24
CA ALA A 346 18.72 -16.59 -4.76
C ALA A 346 19.15 -15.32 -5.51
N SER A 347 20.47 -15.15 -5.64
CA SER A 347 21.05 -14.15 -6.54
C SER A 347 20.90 -14.62 -7.98
N LEU A 348 20.17 -13.85 -8.80
CA LEU A 348 19.94 -14.16 -10.21
C LEU A 348 20.69 -13.16 -11.10
N LYS A 349 21.23 -13.66 -12.22
CA LYS A 349 21.85 -12.85 -13.27
C LYS A 349 20.83 -12.53 -14.36
N PRO A 350 21.04 -11.47 -15.17
CA PRO A 350 20.20 -11.20 -16.33
C PRO A 350 20.07 -12.41 -17.26
N GLY A 351 18.89 -12.56 -17.88
CA GLY A 351 18.50 -13.68 -18.72
C GLY A 351 17.38 -14.53 -18.10
N SER A 352 17.11 -15.67 -18.74
CA SER A 352 16.16 -16.67 -18.22
C SER A 352 16.80 -17.46 -17.08
N GLN A 353 16.21 -17.38 -15.90
CA GLN A 353 16.62 -18.07 -14.69
C GLN A 353 15.43 -18.88 -14.14
N ALA A 354 15.62 -19.56 -13.00
CA ALA A 354 14.53 -20.24 -12.32
C ALA A 354 14.69 -20.15 -10.80
N LEU A 355 13.57 -20.14 -10.09
CA LEU A 355 13.49 -20.35 -8.66
C LEU A 355 12.57 -21.54 -8.37
N THR A 356 12.95 -22.37 -7.41
CA THR A 356 12.22 -23.61 -7.11
C THR A 356 11.59 -23.54 -5.74
N LEU A 357 10.26 -23.58 -5.70
CA LEU A 357 9.49 -23.77 -4.48
C LEU A 357 9.55 -25.25 -4.09
N VAL A 358 10.00 -25.54 -2.88
CA VAL A 358 10.11 -26.91 -2.35
C VAL A 358 9.15 -27.06 -1.18
N PHE A 359 8.16 -27.93 -1.36
CA PHE A 359 7.30 -28.41 -0.28
C PHE A 359 7.80 -29.81 0.10
N ASP A 360 8.59 -29.89 1.16
CA ASP A 360 9.11 -31.17 1.62
C ASP A 360 7.99 -32.10 2.12
N ALA A 361 8.30 -33.40 2.18
CA ALA A 361 7.33 -34.43 2.55
C ALA A 361 6.76 -34.22 3.97
N GLU A 362 7.55 -33.65 4.88
CA GLU A 362 7.13 -33.40 6.26
C GLU A 362 6.11 -32.25 6.32
N THR A 363 6.37 -31.16 5.60
CA THR A 363 5.48 -30.01 5.46
C THR A 363 4.15 -30.43 4.83
N ILE A 364 4.19 -31.24 3.75
CA ILE A 364 2.97 -31.76 3.12
C ILE A 364 2.20 -32.65 4.09
N ALA A 365 2.86 -33.60 4.76
CA ALA A 365 2.20 -34.48 5.72
C ALA A 365 1.56 -33.69 6.89
N LYS A 366 2.28 -32.72 7.45
CA LYS A 366 1.79 -31.87 8.55
C LYS A 366 0.65 -30.93 8.12
N SER A 367 0.62 -30.51 6.86
CA SER A 367 -0.46 -29.67 6.33
C SER A 367 -1.81 -30.40 6.23
N GLY A 368 -1.77 -31.74 6.21
CA GLY A 368 -2.95 -32.60 5.98
C GLY A 368 -3.48 -32.55 4.54
N LEU A 369 -2.79 -31.88 3.62
CA LEU A 369 -3.21 -31.77 2.23
C LEU A 369 -2.97 -33.08 1.46
N GLN A 370 -3.90 -33.36 0.57
CA GLN A 370 -3.86 -34.45 -0.40
C GLN A 370 -3.96 -33.89 -1.82
N ALA A 371 -3.37 -34.61 -2.77
CA ALA A 371 -3.48 -34.31 -4.18
C ALA A 371 -4.96 -34.39 -4.65
N PRO A 372 -5.34 -33.73 -5.77
CA PRO A 372 -4.49 -32.91 -6.63
C PRO A 372 -4.06 -31.60 -5.96
N PHE A 373 -2.81 -31.22 -6.21
CA PHE A 373 -2.23 -29.99 -5.67
C PHE A 373 -2.35 -28.84 -6.67
N SER A 374 -2.40 -27.63 -6.14
CA SER A 374 -2.21 -26.41 -6.92
C SER A 374 -1.37 -25.40 -6.14
N VAL A 375 -0.68 -24.51 -6.84
CA VAL A 375 0.02 -23.37 -6.23
C VAL A 375 -0.66 -22.09 -6.66
N ARG A 376 -0.88 -21.18 -5.72
CA ARG A 376 -1.49 -19.87 -5.94
C ARG A 376 -0.69 -18.76 -5.24
N ASP A 377 -1.09 -17.52 -5.49
CA ASP A 377 -0.50 -16.33 -4.87
C ASP A 377 1.03 -16.31 -5.03
N LEU A 378 1.50 -16.57 -6.26
CA LEU A 378 2.91 -16.42 -6.59
C LEU A 378 3.29 -14.96 -6.44
N THR A 379 4.35 -14.70 -5.67
CA THR A 379 4.89 -13.35 -5.46
C THR A 379 6.38 -13.37 -5.75
N LEU A 380 6.82 -12.52 -6.66
CA LEU A 380 8.23 -12.28 -6.95
C LEU A 380 8.64 -10.93 -6.34
N THR A 381 9.68 -10.94 -5.52
CA THR A 381 10.20 -9.76 -4.82
C THR A 381 11.68 -9.57 -5.11
N ASP A 382 12.11 -8.32 -5.31
CA ASP A 382 13.52 -7.95 -5.33
C ASP A 382 13.94 -7.61 -3.89
N GLN A 383 14.77 -8.46 -3.26
CA GLN A 383 15.18 -8.28 -1.87
C GLN A 383 16.15 -7.10 -1.68
N ALA A 384 16.72 -6.56 -2.76
CA ALA A 384 17.54 -5.35 -2.68
C ALA A 384 16.72 -4.13 -2.25
N THR A 385 15.48 -4.04 -2.72
CA THR A 385 14.61 -2.87 -2.54
C THR A 385 13.35 -3.21 -1.75
N LEU A 386 13.16 -4.50 -1.45
CA LEU A 386 11.94 -5.07 -0.88
C LEU A 386 10.70 -4.82 -1.75
N ALA A 387 10.89 -4.47 -3.02
CA ALA A 387 9.81 -4.16 -3.94
C ALA A 387 9.24 -5.44 -4.56
N VAL A 388 7.93 -5.60 -4.46
CA VAL A 388 7.19 -6.63 -5.20
C VAL A 388 7.28 -6.32 -6.69
N GLN A 389 7.82 -7.26 -7.45
CA GLN A 389 8.04 -7.18 -8.88
C GLN A 389 6.82 -7.68 -9.65
N GLU A 390 6.22 -8.76 -9.15
CA GLU A 390 5.06 -9.40 -9.76
C GLU A 390 4.25 -10.20 -8.74
N THR A 391 2.92 -10.21 -8.91
CA THR A 391 2.01 -11.12 -8.21
C THR A 391 1.09 -11.83 -9.19
N ARG A 392 0.79 -13.11 -8.91
CA ARG A 392 -0.20 -13.92 -9.62
C ARG A 392 -1.08 -14.66 -8.61
N GLN A 393 -2.32 -14.25 -8.45
CA GLN A 393 -3.23 -14.78 -7.44
C GLN A 393 -3.89 -16.11 -7.85
N GLN A 394 -4.04 -16.35 -9.15
CA GLN A 394 -4.75 -17.52 -9.65
C GLN A 394 -4.02 -18.82 -9.29
N ALA A 395 -4.80 -19.84 -8.92
CA ALA A 395 -4.29 -21.18 -8.68
C ALA A 395 -3.87 -21.88 -9.97
N ILE A 396 -2.73 -22.54 -9.91
CA ILE A 396 -2.09 -23.30 -11.00
C ILE A 396 -2.10 -24.76 -10.59
N ALA A 397 -2.84 -25.60 -11.32
CA ALA A 397 -2.87 -27.04 -11.08
C ALA A 397 -1.54 -27.69 -11.44
N LEU A 398 -1.02 -28.54 -10.55
CA LEU A 398 0.29 -29.19 -10.67
C LEU A 398 0.24 -30.61 -11.23
#